data_AF-A0A2K1FS06-F1
#
_entry.id   AF-A0A2K1FS06-F1
#
_cell.length_a   1.000
_cell.length_b   1.000
_cell.length_c   1.000
_cell.angle_alpha   90.00
_cell.angle_beta   90.00
_cell.angle_gamma   90.00
#
_symmetry.space_group_name_H-M   'P 1'
#
loop_
_entity.id
_entity.type
_entity.pdbx_description
1 polymer ?
#
loop_
_entity_poly.entity_id
_entity_poly.type
_entity_poly.pdbx_seq_one_letter_code
_entity_poly.pdbx_strand_id
1 'polypeptide(L)'
;MPQTWYRDGSVTLINGSTAVTGFGTLWASQVFPGDVFSPDGDRFYEVAAVASNTALTLRTPYTGTSRPPVAQVNTITPRVVSANTAQTDEISINDFVYQFTSDASPTVAEICAGLAARINASPTCPMTAVATGGTLVLTAKTPGQPLTVIVSVNLTSGLTAPASAGSGYMVIRNFAGTMAADIANRMADLVRKWQLREDEFVAWMAGDPRGGPNGDGKYPLTDTQGNVRLVETPSALLEMIDGGLMDNVQLVIDAVEDDVVAAQLAATEASEAAVATAAARNAAQASQAAALASETSAKASETAAKASAQAGSASAGAAAQSALTAARAETSALAAKTAAETANAGAQAVKTAAEGASAAAKASETAAKGSETAAKP
;
A
#
# COMPACT_ATOMS: atom_id res chain seq x y z
N MET A 1 -21.06 -10.87 46.73
CA MET A 1 -21.98 -10.10 47.59
C MET A 1 -22.11 -8.72 46.97
N PRO A 2 -23.27 -8.29 46.46
CA PRO A 2 -23.38 -6.95 45.90
C PRO A 2 -23.21 -5.95 47.06
N GLN A 3 -22.30 -4.98 46.90
CA GLN A 3 -21.92 -4.06 47.97
C GLN A 3 -23.15 -3.28 48.44
N THR A 4 -23.49 -3.39 49.73
CA THR A 4 -24.66 -2.76 50.33
C THR A 4 -24.53 -1.23 50.43
N TRP A 5 -23.33 -0.68 50.24
CA TRP A 5 -23.00 0.74 50.42
C TRP A 5 -22.47 1.33 49.11
N TYR A 6 -23.07 2.42 48.63
CA TYR A 6 -22.59 3.15 47.47
C TYR A 6 -21.48 4.13 47.86
N ARG A 7 -20.32 4.06 47.21
CA ARG A 7 -19.13 4.87 47.54
C ARG A 7 -18.35 5.39 46.33
N ASP A 8 -18.87 5.23 45.12
CA ASP A 8 -18.14 5.60 43.92
C ASP A 8 -18.03 7.12 43.82
N GLY A 9 -16.89 7.59 43.32
CA GLY A 9 -16.62 9.01 43.15
C GLY A 9 -16.23 9.74 44.44
N SER A 10 -16.32 11.06 44.39
CA SER A 10 -15.96 11.96 45.47
C SER A 10 -17.04 13.01 45.68
N VAL A 11 -17.03 13.65 46.85
CA VAL A 11 -18.03 14.66 47.21
C VAL A 11 -17.42 15.95 47.71
N THR A 12 -18.01 17.04 47.24
CA THR A 12 -17.81 18.41 47.73
C THR A 12 -18.91 18.72 48.73
N LEU A 13 -18.51 19.20 49.91
CA LEU A 13 -19.42 19.65 50.96
C LEU A 13 -18.97 21.00 51.51
N ILE A 14 -19.91 21.91 51.75
CA ILE A 14 -19.65 23.21 52.38
C ILE A 14 -20.34 23.23 53.73
N ASN A 15 -19.62 23.59 54.80
CA ASN A 15 -20.18 23.74 56.13
C ASN A 15 -21.37 24.72 56.09
N GLY A 16 -22.51 24.33 56.67
CA GLY A 16 -23.75 25.09 56.66
C GLY A 16 -24.60 24.93 55.39
N SER A 17 -24.16 24.16 54.38
CA SER A 17 -24.92 23.88 53.16
C SER A 17 -25.64 22.52 53.23
N THR A 18 -26.84 22.43 52.67
CA THR A 18 -27.54 21.15 52.42
C THR A 18 -27.15 20.51 51.08
N ALA A 19 -26.48 21.25 50.19
CA ALA A 19 -26.10 20.74 48.88
C ALA A 19 -24.83 19.88 48.97
N VAL A 20 -24.88 18.72 48.33
CA VAL A 20 -23.72 17.83 48.13
C VAL A 20 -23.51 17.66 46.63
N THR A 21 -22.32 18.01 46.17
CA THR A 21 -21.93 17.88 44.76
C THR A 21 -20.99 16.70 44.61
N GLY A 22 -21.36 15.76 43.74
CA GLY A 22 -20.60 14.56 43.44
C GLY A 22 -19.74 14.73 42.20
N PHE A 23 -18.58 14.06 42.18
CA PHE A 23 -17.74 13.91 41.00
C PHE A 23 -17.47 12.43 40.77
N GLY A 24 -17.72 11.93 39.56
CA GLY A 24 -17.63 10.50 39.24
C GLY A 24 -18.70 9.64 39.90
N THR A 25 -19.85 10.23 40.25
CA THR A 25 -20.99 9.60 40.93
C THR A 25 -22.12 9.26 39.95
N LEU A 26 -23.01 8.34 40.33
CA LEU A 26 -24.16 7.84 39.56
C LEU A 26 -25.44 7.84 40.44
N TRP A 27 -25.68 8.92 41.17
CA TRP A 27 -26.73 8.94 42.19
C TRP A 27 -28.15 8.77 41.67
N ALA A 28 -28.48 9.19 40.45
CA ALA A 28 -29.86 9.19 39.95
C ALA A 28 -30.45 7.77 39.83
N SER A 29 -29.62 6.74 39.72
CA SER A 29 -30.05 5.33 39.65
C SER A 29 -29.71 4.51 40.89
N GLN A 30 -28.93 5.07 41.83
CA GLN A 30 -28.35 4.33 42.95
C GLN A 30 -28.79 4.83 44.33
N VAL A 31 -29.22 6.09 44.43
CA VAL A 31 -29.59 6.74 45.70
C VAL A 31 -31.05 7.18 45.62
N PHE A 32 -31.76 7.08 46.73
CA PHE A 32 -33.15 7.52 46.85
C PHE A 32 -33.31 8.51 48.01
N PRO A 33 -34.31 9.42 47.94
CA PRO A 33 -34.73 10.20 49.11
C PRO A 33 -35.05 9.28 50.30
N GLY A 34 -34.58 9.63 51.49
CA GLY A 34 -34.68 8.84 52.71
C GLY A 34 -33.47 7.92 52.98
N ASP A 35 -32.54 7.80 52.03
CA ASP A 35 -31.27 7.12 52.24
C ASP A 35 -30.36 7.90 53.21
N VAL A 36 -29.43 7.20 53.85
CA VAL A 36 -28.46 7.78 54.79
C VAL A 36 -27.16 8.06 54.06
N PHE A 37 -26.72 9.32 54.04
CA PHE A 37 -25.45 9.78 53.51
C PHE A 37 -24.45 10.04 54.65
N SER A 38 -23.21 9.57 54.50
CA SER A 38 -22.11 9.90 55.42
C SER A 38 -20.82 10.23 54.66
N PRO A 39 -20.19 11.40 54.91
CA PRO A 39 -18.95 11.81 54.24
C PRO A 39 -17.69 11.36 54.97
N ASP A 40 -17.79 10.82 56.19
CA ASP A 40 -16.64 10.46 57.05
C ASP A 40 -16.85 9.13 57.80
N GLY A 41 -18.06 8.56 57.78
CA GLY A 41 -18.42 7.36 58.53
C GLY A 41 -18.92 7.63 59.95
N ASP A 42 -18.80 8.87 60.43
CA ASP A 42 -19.15 9.27 61.81
C ASP A 42 -20.38 10.20 61.83
N ARG A 43 -20.55 11.04 60.81
CA ARG A 43 -21.70 11.94 60.67
C ARG A 43 -22.67 11.38 59.64
N PHE A 44 -23.95 11.31 60.02
CA PHE A 44 -25.01 10.77 59.18
C PHE A 44 -26.05 11.85 58.86
N TYR A 45 -26.42 11.93 57.60
CA TYR A 45 -27.39 12.87 57.07
C TYR A 45 -28.43 12.10 56.26
N GLU A 46 -29.68 12.52 56.31
CA GLU A 46 -30.72 11.96 55.44
C GLU A 46 -30.69 12.68 54.07
N VAL A 47 -30.73 11.90 52.99
CA VAL A 47 -30.90 12.42 51.63
C VAL A 47 -32.34 12.90 51.48
N ALA A 48 -32.54 14.20 51.29
CA ALA A 48 -33.86 14.78 51.05
C ALA A 48 -34.28 14.66 49.58
N ALA A 49 -33.33 14.81 48.64
CA ALA A 49 -33.59 14.74 47.21
C ALA A 49 -32.34 14.34 46.42
N VAL A 50 -32.57 13.70 45.27
CA VAL A 50 -31.55 13.37 44.26
C VAL A 50 -31.87 14.19 43.00
N ALA A 51 -31.07 15.22 42.72
CA ALA A 51 -31.32 16.11 41.60
C ALA A 51 -30.70 15.60 40.29
N SER A 52 -29.55 14.93 40.37
CA SER A 52 -28.87 14.32 39.23
C SER A 52 -27.86 13.26 39.69
N ASN A 53 -27.14 12.65 38.74
CA ASN A 53 -26.02 11.76 39.06
C ASN A 53 -24.93 12.42 39.93
N THR A 54 -24.86 13.75 39.97
CA THR A 54 -23.80 14.54 40.62
C THR A 54 -24.33 15.57 41.62
N ALA A 55 -25.63 15.56 41.94
CA ALA A 55 -26.21 16.49 42.90
C ALA A 55 -27.22 15.81 43.85
N LEU A 56 -26.96 15.92 45.16
CA LEU A 56 -27.87 15.54 46.25
C LEU A 56 -28.19 16.75 47.14
N THR A 57 -29.35 16.69 47.79
CA THR A 57 -29.70 17.61 48.88
C THR A 57 -29.89 16.83 50.17
N LEU A 58 -29.26 17.27 51.25
CA LEU A 58 -29.42 16.74 52.59
C LEU A 58 -30.61 17.41 53.31
N ARG A 59 -31.30 16.66 54.18
CA ARG A 59 -32.40 17.21 54.97
C ARG A 59 -31.92 18.22 56.01
N THR A 60 -30.70 18.08 56.51
CA THR A 60 -30.06 19.01 57.44
C THR A 60 -28.74 19.53 56.86
N PRO A 61 -28.35 20.79 57.18
CA PRO A 61 -27.08 21.34 56.71
C PRO A 61 -25.88 20.51 57.17
N TYR A 62 -24.87 20.38 56.31
CA TYR A 62 -23.60 19.73 56.65
C TYR A 62 -22.86 20.51 57.74
N THR A 63 -22.41 19.82 58.78
CA THR A 63 -21.80 20.42 59.98
C THR A 63 -20.31 20.11 60.13
N GLY A 64 -19.73 19.31 59.25
CA GLY A 64 -18.29 19.02 59.26
C GLY A 64 -17.46 20.11 58.58
N THR A 65 -16.14 19.93 58.54
CA THR A 65 -15.21 20.84 57.87
C THR A 65 -15.52 20.92 56.38
N SER A 66 -15.60 22.14 55.83
CA SER A 66 -15.80 22.33 54.39
C SER A 66 -14.75 21.58 53.58
N ARG A 67 -15.23 20.85 52.59
CA ARG A 67 -14.49 20.07 51.60
C ARG A 67 -14.82 20.63 50.23
N PRO A 68 -14.25 21.80 49.86
CA PRO A 68 -14.50 22.44 48.58
C PRO A 68 -14.00 21.56 47.42
N PRO A 69 -14.46 21.79 46.18
CA PRO A 69 -13.93 21.07 45.03
C PRO A 69 -12.47 21.48 44.82
N VAL A 70 -11.64 20.57 44.29
CA VAL A 70 -10.25 20.89 43.92
C VAL A 70 -10.08 20.80 42.39
N ALA A 71 -9.16 21.60 41.86
CA ALA A 71 -8.83 21.60 40.45
C ALA A 71 -8.24 20.25 40.02
N GLN A 72 -8.70 19.75 38.87
CA GLN A 72 -8.10 18.58 38.25
C GLN A 72 -6.75 18.94 37.65
N VAL A 73 -5.79 18.03 37.80
CA VAL A 73 -4.44 18.19 37.30
C VAL A 73 -4.10 17.02 36.37
N ASN A 74 -3.51 17.30 35.23
CA ASN A 74 -2.96 16.25 34.37
C ASN A 74 -1.52 16.61 33.99
N THR A 75 -0.63 15.64 34.06
CA THR A 75 0.77 15.82 33.69
C THR A 75 1.00 15.19 32.33
N ILE A 76 1.47 15.96 31.36
CA ILE A 76 1.79 15.50 30.02
C ILE A 76 3.30 15.50 29.85
N THR A 77 3.85 14.37 29.41
CA THR A 77 5.28 14.22 29.15
C THR A 77 5.50 14.04 27.65
N PRO A 78 6.17 14.99 26.97
CA PRO A 78 6.57 14.83 25.58
C PRO A 78 7.75 13.88 25.41
N ARG A 79 7.80 13.21 24.26
CA ARG A 79 8.93 12.42 23.78
C ARG A 79 9.41 12.99 22.44
N VAL A 80 10.71 13.23 22.34
CA VAL A 80 11.35 13.61 21.07
C VAL A 80 11.54 12.36 20.20
N VAL A 81 11.02 12.41 18.97
CA VAL A 81 11.09 11.30 18.00
C VAL A 81 12.41 11.30 17.23
N SER A 82 12.90 12.49 16.85
CA SER A 82 14.14 12.70 16.11
C SER A 82 14.74 14.05 16.51
N ALA A 83 16.05 14.13 16.72
CA ALA A 83 16.71 15.37 17.12
C ALA A 83 16.93 16.36 15.97
N ASN A 84 16.64 15.96 14.72
CA ASN A 84 17.01 16.72 13.51
C ASN A 84 15.81 16.96 12.57
N THR A 85 14.58 16.94 13.08
CA THR A 85 13.37 17.11 12.27
C THR A 85 12.27 17.75 13.10
N ALA A 86 11.55 18.70 12.50
CA ALA A 86 10.39 19.32 13.14
C ALA A 86 9.36 18.26 13.57
N GLN A 87 8.90 18.37 14.81
CA GLN A 87 7.92 17.48 15.40
C GLN A 87 6.64 18.27 15.67
N THR A 88 5.50 17.69 15.29
CA THR A 88 4.18 18.23 15.60
C THR A 88 3.54 17.42 16.70
N ASP A 89 3.14 18.09 17.77
CA ASP A 89 2.49 17.52 18.94
C ASP A 89 1.11 18.15 19.13
N GLU A 90 0.11 17.32 19.37
CA GLU A 90 -1.29 17.71 19.52
C GLU A 90 -1.87 17.22 20.85
N ILE A 91 -2.65 18.09 21.50
CA ILE A 91 -3.42 17.83 22.72
C ILE A 91 -4.85 18.31 22.50
N SER A 92 -5.83 17.45 22.70
CA SER A 92 -7.23 17.84 22.86
C SER A 92 -7.60 17.91 24.33
N ILE A 93 -8.17 19.05 24.76
CA ILE A 93 -8.60 19.34 26.13
C ILE A 93 -10.09 19.70 26.10
N ASN A 94 -10.95 18.88 26.70
CA ASN A 94 -12.42 19.09 26.70
C ASN A 94 -12.94 19.51 25.31
N ASP A 95 -12.57 18.74 24.28
CA ASP A 95 -12.92 18.93 22.86
C ASP A 95 -12.22 20.10 22.13
N PHE A 96 -11.35 20.87 22.80
CA PHE A 96 -10.51 21.90 22.16
C PHE A 96 -9.14 21.35 21.78
N VAL A 97 -8.76 21.48 20.52
CA VAL A 97 -7.47 20.99 19.99
C VAL A 97 -6.41 22.09 20.02
N TYR A 98 -5.25 21.76 20.59
CA TYR A 98 -4.07 22.61 20.63
C TYR A 98 -2.89 21.85 20.02
N GLN A 99 -2.27 22.46 19.01
CA GLN A 99 -1.16 21.85 18.28
C GLN A 99 0.04 22.78 18.27
N PHE A 100 1.23 22.24 18.50
CA PHE A 100 2.50 22.96 18.36
C PHE A 100 3.45 22.16 17.45
N THR A 101 4.18 22.86 16.59
CA THR A 101 5.23 22.27 15.75
C THR A 101 6.56 22.90 16.17
N SER A 102 7.52 22.08 16.59
CA SER A 102 8.88 22.50 16.94
C SER A 102 9.66 22.93 15.71
N ASP A 103 10.82 23.55 15.93
CA ASP A 103 11.81 23.70 14.87
C ASP A 103 12.50 22.37 14.49
N ALA A 104 13.47 22.42 13.57
CA ALA A 104 14.22 21.25 13.09
C ALA A 104 15.18 20.63 14.14
N SER A 105 15.10 21.05 15.40
CA SER A 105 15.88 20.55 16.53
C SER A 105 15.01 20.45 17.80
N PRO A 106 13.95 19.62 17.81
CA PRO A 106 12.98 19.57 18.89
C PRO A 106 13.62 19.27 20.24
N THR A 107 13.24 20.07 21.25
CA THR A 107 13.53 19.77 22.65
C THR A 107 12.24 19.63 23.45
N VAL A 108 12.24 18.76 24.47
CA VAL A 108 11.08 18.59 25.38
C VAL A 108 10.68 19.93 26.02
N ALA A 109 11.67 20.76 26.37
CA ALA A 109 11.43 22.07 26.97
C ALA A 109 10.70 23.02 26.01
N GLU A 110 11.12 23.07 24.74
CA GLU A 110 10.46 23.87 23.71
C GLU A 110 9.04 23.38 23.44
N ILE A 111 8.84 22.07 23.29
CA ILE A 111 7.52 21.48 23.06
C ILE A 111 6.56 21.82 24.22
N CYS A 112 7.00 21.64 25.48
CA CYS A 112 6.20 22.01 26.65
C CYS A 112 5.88 23.52 26.67
N ALA A 113 6.86 24.39 26.42
CA ALA A 113 6.66 25.83 26.42
C ALA A 113 5.71 26.29 25.30
N GLY A 114 5.87 25.73 24.09
CA GLY A 114 5.05 26.02 22.93
C GLY A 114 3.59 25.60 23.11
N LEU A 115 3.36 24.40 23.62
CA LEU A 115 2.01 23.92 23.96
C LEU A 115 1.38 24.73 25.09
N ALA A 116 2.13 25.04 26.15
CA ALA A 116 1.64 25.89 27.25
C ALA A 116 1.20 27.27 26.77
N ALA A 117 1.99 27.89 25.89
CA ALA A 117 1.67 29.19 25.32
C ALA A 117 0.36 29.15 24.52
N ARG A 118 0.16 28.13 23.68
CA ARG A 118 -1.07 27.98 22.88
C ARG A 118 -2.31 27.73 23.72
N ILE A 119 -2.19 26.91 24.77
CA ILE A 119 -3.30 26.64 25.69
C ILE A 119 -3.68 27.90 26.48
N ASN A 120 -2.70 28.61 27.05
CA ASN A 120 -2.96 29.79 27.86
C ASN A 120 -3.42 31.00 27.04
N ALA A 121 -3.05 31.10 25.76
CA ALA A 121 -3.51 32.15 24.86
C ALA A 121 -4.99 31.99 24.46
N SER A 122 -5.57 30.80 24.65
CA SER A 122 -6.95 30.52 24.30
C SER A 122 -7.91 31.09 25.35
N PRO A 123 -8.82 32.02 24.98
CA PRO A 123 -9.75 32.62 25.93
C PRO A 123 -10.82 31.64 26.42
N THR A 124 -11.09 30.58 25.64
CA THR A 124 -12.11 29.59 25.91
C THR A 124 -11.60 28.34 26.62
N CYS A 125 -10.27 28.20 26.79
CA CYS A 125 -9.73 27.02 27.46
C CYS A 125 -10.11 27.00 28.95
N PRO A 126 -10.77 25.95 29.47
CA PRO A 126 -11.11 25.85 30.89
C PRO A 126 -9.92 25.45 31.77
N MET A 127 -8.73 25.22 31.18
CA MET A 127 -7.51 24.81 31.86
C MET A 127 -6.41 25.87 31.72
N THR A 128 -5.49 25.90 32.67
CA THR A 128 -4.17 26.56 32.55
C THR A 128 -3.10 25.52 32.34
N ALA A 129 -2.05 25.89 31.61
CA ALA A 129 -0.92 25.02 31.32
C ALA A 129 0.38 25.62 31.82
N VAL A 130 1.21 24.83 32.51
CA VAL A 130 2.51 25.25 33.02
C VAL A 130 3.57 24.27 32.57
N ALA A 131 4.60 24.74 31.87
CA ALA A 131 5.77 23.95 31.53
C ALA A 131 6.73 23.92 32.72
N THR A 132 7.05 22.74 33.26
CA THR A 132 7.95 22.59 34.41
C THR A 132 8.67 21.24 34.36
N GLY A 133 9.99 21.25 34.52
CA GLY A 133 10.78 20.02 34.66
C GLY A 133 10.67 19.02 33.50
N GLY A 134 10.45 19.49 32.27
CA GLY A 134 10.26 18.63 31.09
C GLY A 134 8.85 18.04 30.97
N THR A 135 7.89 18.55 31.74
CA THR A 135 6.48 18.18 31.65
C THR A 135 5.60 19.40 31.46
N LEU A 136 4.41 19.16 30.93
CA LEU A 136 3.34 20.14 30.82
C LEU A 136 2.25 19.78 31.84
N VAL A 137 2.05 20.63 32.84
CA VAL A 137 1.03 20.44 33.87
C VAL A 137 -0.21 21.25 33.48
N LEU A 138 -1.32 20.55 33.23
CA LEU A 138 -2.63 21.15 32.99
C LEU A 138 -3.39 21.22 34.31
N THR A 139 -3.91 22.39 34.68
CA THR A 139 -4.70 22.59 35.90
C THR A 139 -6.02 23.26 35.57
N ALA A 140 -7.14 22.79 36.13
CA ALA A 140 -8.43 23.40 35.89
C ALA A 140 -8.49 24.84 36.44
N LYS A 141 -8.97 25.79 35.63
CA LYS A 141 -9.16 27.20 36.05
C LYS A 141 -10.19 27.31 37.18
N THR A 142 -11.23 26.47 37.12
CA THR A 142 -12.27 26.40 38.14
C THR A 142 -12.21 25.03 38.82
N PRO A 143 -12.17 24.97 40.17
CA PRO A 143 -12.16 23.69 40.87
C PRO A 143 -13.40 22.83 40.54
N GLY A 144 -13.21 21.51 40.42
CA GLY A 144 -14.29 20.57 40.08
C GLY A 144 -14.68 20.52 38.60
N GLN A 145 -14.06 21.32 37.73
CA GLN A 145 -14.26 21.19 36.28
C GLN A 145 -13.72 19.84 35.79
N PRO A 146 -14.48 19.11 34.95
CA PRO A 146 -14.01 17.87 34.36
C PRO A 146 -12.87 18.14 33.39
N LEU A 147 -11.90 17.22 33.34
CA LEU A 147 -10.77 17.24 32.44
C LEU A 147 -10.73 15.95 31.62
N THR A 148 -10.97 16.08 30.32
CA THR A 148 -10.73 15.05 29.31
C THR A 148 -9.51 15.46 28.50
N VAL A 149 -8.51 14.58 28.40
CA VAL A 149 -7.29 14.83 27.65
C VAL A 149 -7.01 13.69 26.69
N ILE A 150 -6.89 14.01 25.41
CA ILE A 150 -6.44 13.11 24.35
C ILE A 150 -5.15 13.70 23.80
N VAL A 151 -4.13 12.88 23.60
CA VAL A 151 -2.82 13.33 23.14
C VAL A 151 -2.34 12.54 21.93
N SER A 152 -1.57 13.18 21.07
CA SER A 152 -0.86 12.53 19.97
C SER A 152 0.19 11.51 20.45
N VAL A 153 0.64 10.63 19.55
CA VAL A 153 1.50 9.47 19.86
C VAL A 153 2.85 9.80 20.51
N ASN A 154 3.31 11.05 20.38
CA ASN A 154 4.59 11.51 20.92
C ASN A 154 4.45 12.10 22.34
N LEU A 155 3.23 12.10 22.89
CA LEU A 155 2.93 12.59 24.21
C LEU A 155 2.37 11.44 25.06
N THR A 156 2.65 11.48 26.36
CA THR A 156 2.02 10.57 27.33
C THR A 156 1.28 11.39 28.37
N SER A 157 -0.01 11.12 28.57
CA SER A 157 -0.81 11.71 29.64
C SER A 157 -0.77 10.82 30.89
N GLY A 158 -0.43 11.45 32.02
CA GLY A 158 -0.52 10.85 33.34
C GLY A 158 -1.53 11.63 34.17
N LEU A 159 -2.78 11.16 34.18
CA LEU A 159 -3.80 11.76 35.02
C LEU A 159 -3.38 11.53 36.47
N THR A 160 -2.87 12.60 37.08
CA THR A 160 -2.61 12.60 38.50
C THR A 160 -3.94 12.97 39.14
N ALA A 161 -4.41 12.15 40.08
CA ALA A 161 -5.66 12.44 40.77
C ALA A 161 -5.74 13.93 41.17
N PRO A 162 -6.93 14.55 41.15
CA PRO A 162 -7.08 15.92 41.66
C PRO A 162 -6.36 16.02 43.00
N ALA A 163 -5.56 17.06 43.18
CA ALA A 163 -4.88 17.31 44.44
C ALA A 163 -5.98 17.37 45.53
N SER A 164 -6.23 16.27 46.24
CA SER A 164 -7.42 16.06 47.07
C SER A 164 -8.78 16.22 46.34
N ALA A 165 -9.16 15.26 45.47
CA ALA A 165 -10.59 14.97 45.25
C ALA A 165 -11.27 14.76 46.61
N GLY A 166 -12.51 15.20 46.75
CA GLY A 166 -13.29 15.01 47.97
C GLY A 166 -13.09 13.62 48.60
N SER A 167 -12.81 13.57 49.89
CA SER A 167 -12.71 12.34 50.67
C SER A 167 -13.88 11.38 50.39
N GLY A 168 -13.66 10.07 50.55
CA GLY A 168 -14.72 9.07 50.32
C GLY A 168 -16.01 9.38 51.10
N TYR A 169 -17.13 8.84 50.64
CA TYR A 169 -18.43 8.90 51.31
C TYR A 169 -19.11 7.54 51.24
N MET A 170 -20.25 7.39 51.90
CA MET A 170 -21.11 6.22 51.78
C MET A 170 -22.59 6.60 51.79
N VAL A 171 -23.41 5.83 51.05
CA VAL A 171 -24.88 5.90 51.10
C VAL A 171 -25.49 4.53 51.43
N ILE A 172 -26.47 4.51 52.34
CA ILE A 172 -27.15 3.30 52.86
C ILE A 172 -28.67 3.41 52.66
N ARG A 173 -29.31 2.35 52.12
CA ARG A 173 -30.78 2.29 51.87
C ARG A 173 -31.62 2.04 53.12
N ASN A 174 -32.79 2.70 53.22
CA ASN A 174 -33.77 2.57 54.32
C ASN A 174 -35.06 1.81 53.88
N PHE A 175 -35.63 0.92 54.72
CA PHE A 175 -36.65 -0.09 54.30
C PHE A 175 -38.00 -0.13 55.07
N ALA A 176 -38.36 0.83 55.92
CA ALA A 176 -39.53 0.68 56.83
C ALA A 176 -40.73 1.64 56.58
N GLY A 177 -41.79 1.17 55.91
CA GLY A 177 -43.18 1.66 56.11
C GLY A 177 -44.12 1.72 54.88
N THR A 178 -45.17 0.85 54.81
CA THR A 178 -46.57 1.01 54.28
C THR A 178 -47.21 -0.34 53.87
N MET A 179 -48.40 -0.74 54.38
CA MET A 179 -49.06 -2.02 53.97
C MET A 179 -50.52 -1.92 53.47
N ALA A 180 -51.43 -1.13 54.05
CA ALA A 180 -52.87 -1.21 53.68
C ALA A 180 -53.27 -0.44 52.40
N ALA A 181 -52.84 0.81 52.25
CA ALA A 181 -53.01 1.57 51.00
C ALA A 181 -52.19 0.96 49.84
N ASP A 182 -51.07 0.34 50.19
CA ASP A 182 -50.19 -0.37 49.26
C ASP A 182 -50.88 -1.59 48.65
N ILE A 183 -51.64 -2.36 49.43
CA ILE A 183 -52.40 -3.52 48.93
C ILE A 183 -53.49 -3.10 47.95
N ALA A 184 -54.25 -2.04 48.24
CA ALA A 184 -55.29 -1.55 47.34
C ALA A 184 -54.70 -1.03 46.01
N ASN A 185 -53.57 -0.30 46.08
CA ASN A 185 -52.84 0.15 44.90
C ASN A 185 -52.25 -1.02 44.10
N ARG A 186 -51.72 -2.06 44.77
CA ARG A 186 -51.21 -3.28 44.12
C ARG A 186 -52.30 -4.07 43.40
N MET A 187 -53.50 -4.19 43.98
CA MET A 187 -54.63 -4.87 43.34
C MET A 187 -55.13 -4.09 42.10
N ALA A 188 -55.20 -2.76 42.18
CA ALA A 188 -55.55 -1.92 41.03
C ALA A 188 -54.48 -1.99 39.92
N ASP A 189 -53.20 -2.02 40.29
CA ASP A 189 -52.11 -2.19 39.34
C ASP A 189 -52.11 -3.58 38.68
N LEU A 190 -52.47 -4.64 39.42
CA LEU A 190 -52.61 -5.98 38.84
C LEU A 190 -53.70 -6.04 37.77
N VAL A 191 -54.87 -5.44 38.02
CA VAL A 191 -55.97 -5.39 37.03
C VAL A 191 -55.58 -4.56 35.82
N ARG A 192 -54.91 -3.41 36.01
CA ARG A 192 -54.45 -2.56 34.90
C ARG A 192 -53.41 -3.27 34.04
N LYS A 193 -52.44 -3.96 34.66
CA LYS A 193 -51.45 -4.77 33.95
C LYS A 193 -52.09 -5.91 33.16
N TRP A 194 -53.14 -6.53 33.69
CA TRP A 194 -53.88 -7.58 32.98
C TRP A 194 -54.59 -7.04 31.73
N GLN A 195 -55.32 -5.92 31.83
CA GLN A 195 -55.98 -5.29 30.69
C GLN A 195 -54.99 -4.86 29.61
N LEU A 196 -53.87 -4.24 30.01
CA LEU A 196 -52.83 -3.84 29.08
C LEU A 196 -52.24 -5.03 28.31
N ARG A 197 -51.98 -6.16 28.98
CA ARG A 197 -51.49 -7.37 28.31
C ARG A 197 -52.49 -7.95 27.32
N GLU A 198 -53.78 -7.92 27.65
CA GLU A 198 -54.82 -8.43 26.77
C GLU A 198 -54.90 -7.57 25.50
N ASP A 199 -54.91 -6.24 25.65
CA ASP A 199 -54.95 -5.31 24.52
C ASP A 199 -53.71 -5.44 23.62
N GLU A 200 -52.53 -5.53 24.22
CA GLU A 200 -51.26 -5.77 23.53
C GLU A 200 -51.24 -7.11 22.78
N PHE A 201 -51.75 -8.18 23.40
CA PHE A 201 -51.80 -9.50 22.79
C PHE A 201 -52.78 -9.55 21.61
N VAL A 202 -53.94 -8.91 21.74
CA VAL A 202 -54.92 -8.79 20.64
C VAL A 202 -54.34 -7.97 19.48
N ALA A 203 -53.66 -6.86 19.78
CA ALA A 203 -53.00 -6.02 18.76
C ALA A 203 -51.87 -6.77 18.04
N TRP A 204 -51.10 -7.58 18.76
CA TRP A 204 -50.06 -8.43 18.18
C TRP A 204 -50.65 -9.55 17.30
N MET A 205 -51.73 -10.22 17.72
CA MET A 205 -52.38 -11.26 16.92
C MET A 205 -53.01 -10.71 15.63
N ALA A 206 -53.59 -9.51 15.67
CA ALA A 206 -54.24 -8.87 14.52
C ALA A 206 -53.31 -7.93 13.73
N GLY A 207 -52.02 -7.90 14.07
CA GLY A 207 -51.09 -6.89 13.58
C GLY A 207 -50.62 -7.14 12.14
N ASP A 208 -50.36 -6.04 11.44
CA ASP A 208 -49.90 -6.02 10.04
C ASP A 208 -48.36 -6.21 9.96
N PRO A 209 -47.82 -6.89 8.93
CA PRO A 209 -46.38 -7.05 8.74
C PRO A 209 -45.56 -5.75 8.66
N ARG A 210 -46.19 -4.62 8.36
CA ARG A 210 -45.58 -3.28 8.31
C ARG A 210 -46.17 -2.33 9.35
N GLY A 211 -46.94 -2.90 10.28
CA GLY A 211 -47.55 -2.19 11.39
C GLY A 211 -46.63 -2.10 12.61
N GLY A 212 -47.23 -1.86 13.77
CA GLY A 212 -46.53 -1.68 15.04
C GLY A 212 -45.97 -0.26 15.23
N PRO A 213 -45.46 0.07 16.43
CA PRO A 213 -45.00 1.42 16.77
C PRO A 213 -43.87 1.96 15.88
N ASN A 214 -43.07 1.06 15.29
CA ASN A 214 -41.92 1.41 14.45
C ASN A 214 -42.14 1.07 12.97
N GLY A 215 -43.31 0.54 12.58
CA GLY A 215 -43.58 0.10 11.21
C GLY A 215 -42.77 -1.13 10.77
N ASP A 216 -42.22 -1.90 11.72
CA ASP A 216 -41.33 -3.05 11.49
C ASP A 216 -42.02 -4.40 11.73
N GLY A 217 -43.36 -4.42 11.79
CA GLY A 217 -44.12 -5.65 12.00
C GLY A 217 -44.03 -6.22 13.41
N LYS A 218 -43.45 -5.47 14.36
CA LYS A 218 -43.32 -5.89 15.76
C LYS A 218 -44.23 -5.09 16.67
N TYR A 219 -44.91 -5.82 17.55
CA TYR A 219 -45.87 -5.25 18.48
C TYR A 219 -45.41 -5.48 19.91
N PRO A 220 -45.66 -4.52 20.82
CA PRO A 220 -45.24 -4.63 22.21
C PRO A 220 -46.04 -5.72 22.93
N LEU A 221 -45.34 -6.57 23.67
CA LEU A 221 -45.92 -7.49 24.65
C LEU A 221 -45.21 -7.28 25.99
N THR A 222 -45.97 -6.87 27.00
CA THR A 222 -45.47 -6.63 28.35
C THR A 222 -45.50 -7.93 29.17
N ASP A 223 -44.37 -8.30 29.77
CA ASP A 223 -44.32 -9.46 30.68
C ASP A 223 -44.93 -9.16 32.07
N THR A 224 -45.01 -10.18 32.94
CA THR A 224 -45.53 -10.01 34.31
C THR A 224 -44.65 -9.13 35.20
N GLN A 225 -43.42 -8.85 34.78
CA GLN A 225 -42.45 -7.99 35.46
C GLN A 225 -42.48 -6.56 34.92
N GLY A 226 -43.29 -6.28 33.89
CA GLY A 226 -43.45 -4.96 33.27
C GLY A 226 -42.45 -4.67 32.16
N ASN A 227 -41.65 -5.64 31.73
CA ASN A 227 -40.72 -5.45 30.63
C ASN A 227 -41.45 -5.60 29.30
N VAL A 228 -41.37 -4.57 28.47
CA VAL A 228 -41.93 -4.59 27.13
C VAL A 228 -40.96 -5.28 26.18
N ARG A 229 -41.43 -6.30 25.48
CA ARG A 229 -40.71 -6.93 24.37
C ARG A 229 -41.47 -6.71 23.07
N LEU A 230 -40.79 -6.18 22.07
CA LEU A 230 -41.32 -6.11 20.71
C LEU A 230 -41.23 -7.50 20.09
N VAL A 231 -42.38 -8.08 19.77
CA VAL A 231 -42.49 -9.42 19.18
C VAL A 231 -43.13 -9.31 17.81
N GLU A 232 -42.57 -10.03 16.86
CA GLU A 232 -43.02 -10.06 15.48
C GLU A 232 -44.38 -10.74 15.35
N THR A 233 -45.28 -10.16 14.55
CA THR A 233 -46.64 -10.71 14.39
C THR A 233 -46.61 -12.03 13.63
N PRO A 234 -47.62 -12.91 13.83
CA PRO A 234 -47.75 -14.12 13.04
C PRO A 234 -47.77 -13.87 11.53
N SER A 235 -48.37 -12.77 11.08
CA SER A 235 -48.41 -12.37 9.66
C SER A 235 -47.03 -11.92 9.15
N ALA A 236 -46.27 -11.17 9.95
CA ALA A 236 -44.90 -10.76 9.59
C ALA A 236 -43.95 -11.97 9.47
N LEU A 237 -44.10 -12.94 10.38
CA LEU A 237 -43.34 -14.20 10.33
C LEU A 237 -43.63 -15.00 9.05
N LEU A 238 -44.88 -14.99 8.58
CA LEU A 238 -45.26 -15.64 7.31
C LEU A 238 -44.65 -14.91 6.09
N GLU A 239 -44.69 -13.58 6.06
CA GLU A 239 -44.05 -12.80 4.98
C GLU A 239 -42.52 -12.97 4.99
N MET A 240 -41.88 -13.11 6.16
CA MET A 240 -40.46 -13.41 6.25
C MET A 240 -40.11 -14.80 5.66
N ILE A 241 -40.97 -15.79 5.84
CA ILE A 241 -40.79 -17.13 5.28
C ILE A 241 -40.95 -17.09 3.75
N ASP A 242 -41.97 -16.39 3.24
CA ASP A 242 -42.22 -16.27 1.81
C ASP A 242 -41.19 -15.37 1.09
N GLY A 243 -40.82 -14.23 1.70
CA GLY A 243 -39.83 -13.29 1.18
C GLY A 243 -38.41 -13.84 1.24
N GLY A 244 -38.03 -14.48 2.35
CA GLY A 244 -36.71 -15.09 2.49
C GLY A 244 -36.48 -16.25 1.51
N LEU A 245 -37.53 -16.99 1.11
CA LEU A 245 -37.40 -18.00 0.06
C LEU A 245 -37.13 -17.37 -1.31
N MET A 246 -37.83 -16.28 -1.66
CA MET A 246 -37.66 -15.60 -2.94
C MET A 246 -36.32 -14.86 -3.04
N ASP A 247 -35.84 -14.23 -1.96
CA ASP A 247 -34.54 -13.57 -1.92
C ASP A 247 -33.39 -14.57 -2.09
N ASN A 248 -33.48 -15.74 -1.45
CA ASN A 248 -32.49 -16.81 -1.63
C ASN A 248 -32.51 -17.38 -3.05
N VAL A 249 -33.68 -17.52 -3.67
CA VAL A 249 -33.79 -17.97 -5.07
C VAL A 249 -33.20 -16.94 -6.02
N GLN A 250 -33.45 -15.64 -5.82
CA GLN A 250 -32.89 -14.59 -6.65
C GLN A 250 -31.36 -14.51 -6.51
N LEU A 251 -30.83 -14.62 -5.30
CA LEU A 251 -29.38 -14.68 -5.06
C LEU A 251 -28.71 -15.85 -5.80
N VAL A 252 -29.38 -17.01 -5.86
CA VAL A 252 -28.89 -18.17 -6.61
C VAL A 252 -28.95 -17.94 -8.12
N ILE A 253 -30.04 -17.32 -8.62
CA ILE A 253 -30.16 -16.98 -10.04
C ILE A 253 -29.06 -16.00 -10.45
N ASP A 254 -28.86 -14.92 -9.69
CA ASP A 254 -27.84 -13.90 -9.98
C ASP A 254 -26.42 -14.52 -9.95
N ALA A 255 -26.13 -15.38 -8.97
CA ALA A 255 -24.85 -16.09 -8.90
C ALA A 255 -24.63 -17.03 -10.09
N VAL A 256 -25.68 -17.73 -10.54
CA VAL A 256 -25.60 -18.60 -11.72
C VAL A 256 -25.42 -17.76 -13.00
N GLU A 257 -26.10 -16.62 -13.13
CA GLU A 257 -25.93 -15.73 -14.26
C GLU A 257 -24.50 -15.15 -14.32
N ASP A 258 -23.93 -14.73 -13.18
CA ASP A 258 -22.56 -14.23 -13.09
C ASP A 258 -21.53 -15.33 -13.43
N ASP A 259 -21.70 -16.55 -12.90
CA ASP A 259 -20.86 -17.71 -13.21
C ASP A 259 -20.92 -18.05 -14.72
N VAL A 260 -22.09 -17.97 -15.34
CA VAL A 260 -22.26 -18.20 -16.78
C VAL A 260 -21.54 -17.13 -17.61
N VAL A 261 -21.62 -15.86 -17.21
CA VAL A 261 -20.90 -14.76 -17.88
C VAL A 261 -19.39 -14.94 -17.73
N ALA A 262 -18.91 -15.26 -16.52
CA ALA A 262 -17.49 -15.52 -16.27
C ALA A 262 -16.97 -16.70 -17.09
N ALA A 263 -17.75 -17.78 -17.21
CA ALA A 263 -17.40 -18.94 -18.02
C ALA A 263 -17.32 -18.59 -19.53
N GLN A 264 -18.24 -17.76 -20.04
CA GLN A 264 -18.22 -17.31 -21.44
C GLN A 264 -17.01 -16.41 -21.73
N LEU A 265 -16.66 -15.52 -20.80
CA LEU A 265 -15.47 -14.68 -20.92
C LEU A 265 -14.19 -15.53 -20.95
N ALA A 266 -14.05 -16.46 -19.99
CA ALA A 266 -12.91 -17.37 -19.94
C ALA A 266 -12.79 -18.24 -21.20
N ALA A 267 -13.91 -18.70 -21.76
CA ALA A 267 -13.93 -19.43 -23.03
C ALA A 267 -13.46 -18.56 -24.21
N THR A 268 -13.83 -17.27 -24.22
CA THR A 268 -13.39 -16.31 -25.24
C THR A 268 -11.89 -16.05 -25.15
N GLU A 269 -11.38 -15.77 -23.96
CA GLU A 269 -9.95 -15.58 -23.70
C GLU A 269 -9.12 -16.82 -24.08
N ALA A 270 -9.62 -18.02 -23.78
CA ALA A 270 -8.97 -19.27 -24.19
C ALA A 270 -8.91 -19.43 -25.71
N SER A 271 -9.97 -19.04 -26.43
CA SER A 271 -10.00 -19.04 -27.90
C SER A 271 -8.99 -18.05 -28.48
N GLU A 272 -8.92 -16.83 -27.95
CA GLU A 272 -7.95 -15.81 -28.37
C GLU A 272 -6.50 -16.26 -28.11
N ALA A 273 -6.23 -16.86 -26.94
CA ALA A 273 -4.93 -17.43 -26.61
C ALA A 273 -4.53 -18.57 -27.56
N ALA A 274 -5.50 -19.41 -27.99
CA ALA A 274 -5.27 -20.46 -28.97
C ALA A 274 -4.90 -19.89 -30.35
N VAL A 275 -5.59 -18.82 -30.78
CA VAL A 275 -5.27 -18.10 -32.04
C VAL A 275 -3.87 -17.48 -31.97
N ALA A 276 -3.51 -16.83 -30.86
CA ALA A 276 -2.18 -16.27 -30.66
C ALA A 276 -1.08 -17.35 -30.69
N THR A 277 -1.34 -18.50 -30.06
CA THR A 277 -0.43 -19.66 -30.09
C THR A 277 -0.25 -20.21 -31.50
N ALA A 278 -1.32 -20.30 -32.29
CA ALA A 278 -1.24 -20.72 -33.69
C ALA A 278 -0.42 -19.73 -34.53
N ALA A 279 -0.62 -18.42 -34.34
CA ALA A 279 0.16 -17.38 -35.02
C ALA A 279 1.66 -17.48 -34.66
N ALA A 280 1.99 -17.69 -33.38
CA ALA A 280 3.37 -17.87 -32.93
C ALA A 280 4.03 -19.12 -33.56
N ARG A 281 3.31 -20.25 -33.66
CA ARG A 281 3.81 -21.45 -34.35
C ARG A 281 4.09 -21.19 -35.83
N ASN A 282 3.18 -20.49 -36.52
CA ASN A 282 3.38 -20.14 -37.93
C ASN A 282 4.62 -19.24 -38.12
N ALA A 283 4.84 -18.26 -37.24
CA ALA A 283 6.03 -17.41 -37.27
C ALA A 283 7.33 -18.19 -37.01
N ALA A 284 7.30 -19.16 -36.09
CA ALA A 284 8.43 -20.05 -35.83
C ALA A 284 8.76 -20.94 -37.05
N GLN A 285 7.74 -21.51 -37.71
CA GLN A 285 7.91 -22.29 -38.94
C GLN A 285 8.49 -21.44 -40.08
N ALA A 286 8.00 -20.20 -40.25
CA ALA A 286 8.56 -19.27 -41.24
C ALA A 286 10.04 -18.94 -40.96
N SER A 287 10.40 -18.75 -39.69
CA SER A 287 11.79 -18.51 -39.27
C SER A 287 12.70 -19.73 -39.55
N GLN A 288 12.20 -20.94 -39.31
CA GLN A 288 12.93 -22.17 -39.64
C GLN A 288 13.14 -22.31 -41.16
N ALA A 289 12.12 -22.01 -41.97
CA ALA A 289 12.25 -22.02 -43.42
C ALA A 289 13.28 -20.99 -43.92
N ALA A 290 13.30 -19.79 -43.34
CA ALA A 290 14.29 -18.77 -43.66
C ALA A 290 15.72 -19.20 -43.30
N ALA A 291 15.91 -19.88 -42.16
CA ALA A 291 17.20 -20.42 -41.75
C ALA A 291 17.73 -21.48 -42.74
N LEU A 292 16.87 -22.42 -43.17
CA LEU A 292 17.21 -23.44 -44.18
C LEU A 292 17.58 -22.82 -45.54
N ALA A 293 16.86 -21.76 -45.96
CA ALA A 293 17.18 -21.03 -47.17
C ALA A 293 18.54 -20.31 -47.08
N SER A 294 18.86 -19.75 -45.91
CA SER A 294 20.17 -19.15 -45.64
C SER A 294 21.29 -20.18 -45.68
N GLU A 295 21.10 -21.35 -45.06
CA GLU A 295 22.07 -22.46 -45.10
C GLU A 295 22.34 -22.94 -46.54
N THR A 296 21.29 -23.06 -47.35
CA THR A 296 21.40 -23.42 -48.76
C THR A 296 22.20 -22.38 -49.55
N SER A 297 21.93 -21.09 -49.31
CA SER A 297 22.65 -19.98 -49.95
C SER A 297 24.13 -19.92 -49.54
N ALA A 298 24.43 -20.25 -48.28
CA ALA A 298 25.80 -20.35 -47.80
C ALA A 298 26.57 -21.50 -48.49
N LYS A 299 25.97 -22.69 -48.62
CA LYS A 299 26.56 -23.83 -49.36
C LYS A 299 26.78 -23.52 -50.84
N ALA A 300 25.85 -22.81 -51.46
CA ALA A 300 26.01 -22.35 -52.84
C ALA A 300 27.18 -21.36 -52.98
N SER A 301 27.31 -20.43 -52.02
CA SER A 301 28.42 -19.47 -51.98
C SER A 301 29.76 -20.15 -51.77
N GLU A 302 29.85 -21.15 -50.89
CA GLU A 302 31.06 -21.96 -50.68
C GLU A 302 31.46 -22.69 -51.97
N THR A 303 30.49 -23.24 -52.69
CA THR A 303 30.73 -23.91 -53.98
C THR A 303 31.25 -22.93 -55.03
N ALA A 304 30.65 -21.74 -55.13
CA ALA A 304 31.11 -20.68 -56.03
C ALA A 304 32.53 -20.20 -55.69
N ALA A 305 32.87 -20.07 -54.41
CA ALA A 305 34.21 -19.71 -53.96
C ALA A 305 35.25 -20.77 -54.35
N LYS A 306 34.94 -22.07 -54.16
CA LYS A 306 35.80 -23.19 -54.59
C LYS A 306 36.02 -23.18 -56.12
N ALA A 307 34.97 -22.96 -56.90
CA ALA A 307 35.08 -22.86 -58.36
C ALA A 307 35.95 -21.66 -58.79
N SER A 308 35.79 -20.50 -58.12
CA SER A 308 36.61 -19.32 -58.36
C SER A 308 38.10 -19.56 -58.05
N ALA A 309 38.41 -20.25 -56.95
CA ALA A 309 39.78 -20.62 -56.60
C ALA A 309 40.42 -21.58 -57.62
N GLN A 310 39.65 -22.54 -58.14
CA GLN A 310 40.10 -23.44 -59.22
C GLN A 310 40.37 -22.67 -60.51
N ALA A 311 39.47 -21.74 -60.89
CA ALA A 311 39.65 -20.89 -62.06
C ALA A 311 40.91 -20.01 -61.93
N GLY A 312 41.17 -19.46 -60.73
CA GLY A 312 42.40 -18.71 -60.44
C GLY A 312 43.66 -19.57 -60.60
N SER A 313 43.63 -20.80 -60.08
CA SER A 313 44.75 -21.75 -60.23
C SER A 313 45.01 -22.13 -61.70
N ALA A 314 43.94 -22.35 -62.48
CA ALA A 314 44.03 -22.62 -63.91
C ALA A 314 44.60 -21.43 -64.69
N SER A 315 44.16 -20.21 -64.36
CA SER A 315 44.67 -18.97 -64.95
C SER A 315 46.16 -18.77 -64.66
N ALA A 316 46.59 -19.02 -63.42
CA ALA A 316 48.01 -18.97 -63.05
C ALA A 316 48.85 -20.01 -63.84
N GLY A 317 48.33 -21.23 -64.00
CA GLY A 317 48.95 -22.26 -64.84
C GLY A 317 49.08 -21.84 -66.31
N ALA A 318 48.03 -21.25 -66.87
CA ALA A 318 48.06 -20.73 -68.25
C ALA A 318 49.11 -19.62 -68.41
N ALA A 319 49.18 -18.67 -67.47
CA ALA A 319 50.19 -17.61 -67.48
C ALA A 319 51.62 -18.16 -67.40
N ALA A 320 51.86 -19.17 -66.55
CA ALA A 320 53.16 -19.84 -66.46
C ALA A 320 53.55 -20.53 -67.78
N GLN A 321 52.61 -21.20 -68.43
CA GLN A 321 52.83 -21.85 -69.73
C GLN A 321 53.10 -20.81 -70.84
N SER A 322 52.39 -19.68 -70.84
CA SER A 322 52.66 -18.56 -71.75
C SER A 322 54.07 -18.01 -71.55
N ALA A 323 54.52 -17.82 -70.30
CA ALA A 323 55.88 -17.37 -70.00
C ALA A 323 56.95 -18.37 -70.50
N LEU A 324 56.74 -19.67 -70.30
CA LEU A 324 57.64 -20.71 -70.82
C LEU A 324 57.71 -20.70 -72.35
N THR A 325 56.57 -20.47 -73.01
CA THR A 325 56.48 -20.39 -74.47
C THR A 325 57.25 -19.18 -75.00
N ALA A 326 57.12 -18.02 -74.34
CA ALA A 326 57.90 -16.82 -74.68
C ALA A 326 59.42 -17.06 -74.51
N ALA A 327 59.86 -17.68 -73.42
CA ALA A 327 61.28 -18.00 -73.19
C ALA A 327 61.85 -18.96 -74.25
N ARG A 328 61.07 -19.94 -74.71
CA ARG A 328 61.45 -20.83 -75.82
C ARG A 328 61.54 -20.10 -77.16
N ALA A 329 60.64 -19.15 -77.40
CA ALA A 329 60.68 -18.30 -78.60
C ALA A 329 61.96 -17.43 -78.60
N GLU A 330 62.32 -16.85 -77.45
CA GLU A 330 63.56 -16.08 -77.28
C GLU A 330 64.81 -16.93 -77.53
N THR A 331 64.85 -18.15 -76.96
CA THR A 331 65.94 -19.12 -77.21
C THR A 331 66.06 -19.47 -78.70
N SER A 332 64.92 -19.69 -79.38
CA SER A 332 64.90 -20.02 -80.81
C SER A 332 65.36 -18.85 -81.68
N ALA A 333 64.97 -17.61 -81.33
CA ALA A 333 65.43 -16.41 -82.00
C ALA A 333 66.95 -16.22 -81.86
N LEU A 334 67.50 -16.48 -80.67
CA LEU A 334 68.94 -16.43 -80.43
C LEU A 334 69.69 -17.48 -81.27
N ALA A 335 69.19 -18.71 -81.33
CA ALA A 335 69.75 -19.75 -82.17
C ALA A 335 69.72 -19.38 -83.67
N ALA A 336 68.61 -18.79 -84.14
CA ALA A 336 68.49 -18.30 -85.51
C ALA A 336 69.49 -17.17 -85.81
N LYS A 337 69.71 -16.24 -84.87
CA LYS A 337 70.72 -15.19 -84.97
C LYS A 337 72.13 -15.78 -85.10
N THR A 338 72.50 -16.72 -84.25
CA THR A 338 73.81 -17.40 -84.31
C THR A 338 74.01 -18.15 -85.63
N ALA A 339 72.96 -18.82 -86.13
CA ALA A 339 73.01 -19.49 -87.43
C ALA A 339 73.21 -18.50 -88.58
N ALA A 340 72.53 -17.35 -88.57
CA ALA A 340 72.72 -16.29 -89.57
C ALA A 340 74.12 -15.68 -89.52
N GLU A 341 74.68 -15.44 -88.32
CA GLU A 341 76.06 -14.97 -88.13
C GLU A 341 77.07 -15.98 -88.70
N THR A 342 76.86 -17.27 -88.45
CA THR A 342 77.71 -18.35 -88.98
C THR A 342 77.64 -18.43 -90.51
N ALA A 343 76.44 -18.34 -91.08
CA ALA A 343 76.24 -18.33 -92.53
C ALA A 343 76.93 -17.12 -93.19
N ASN A 344 76.83 -15.94 -92.57
CA ASN A 344 77.51 -14.73 -93.04
C ASN A 344 79.04 -14.86 -92.99
N ALA A 345 79.60 -15.41 -91.92
CA ALA A 345 81.03 -15.71 -91.82
C ALA A 345 81.48 -16.69 -92.92
N GLY A 346 80.69 -17.75 -93.18
CA GLY A 346 80.92 -18.68 -94.27
C GLY A 346 80.90 -18.00 -95.64
N ALA A 347 79.92 -17.12 -95.90
CA ALA A 347 79.83 -16.36 -97.15
C ALA A 347 81.04 -15.43 -97.36
N GLN A 348 81.53 -14.78 -96.29
CA GLN A 348 82.76 -13.97 -96.33
C GLN A 348 83.99 -14.83 -96.65
N ALA A 349 84.13 -16.00 -96.03
CA ALA A 349 85.22 -16.92 -96.31
C ALA A 349 85.22 -17.39 -97.78
N VAL A 350 84.05 -17.73 -98.34
CA VAL A 350 83.89 -18.07 -99.75
C VAL A 350 84.26 -16.90 -100.66
N LYS A 351 83.84 -15.67 -100.31
CA LYS A 351 84.23 -14.46 -101.05
C LYS A 351 85.75 -14.28 -101.09
N THR A 352 86.42 -14.40 -99.93
CA THR A 352 87.89 -14.33 -99.84
C THR A 352 88.56 -15.41 -100.67
N ALA A 353 88.06 -16.65 -100.62
CA ALA A 353 88.59 -17.75 -101.44
C ALA A 353 88.41 -17.48 -102.95
N ALA A 354 87.28 -16.93 -103.38
CA ALA A 354 87.02 -16.57 -104.77
C ALA A 354 87.93 -15.43 -105.26
N GLU A 355 88.15 -14.40 -104.42
CA GLU A 355 89.10 -13.31 -104.70
C GLU A 355 90.53 -13.86 -104.85
N GLY A 356 90.94 -14.77 -103.96
CA GLY A 356 92.22 -15.47 -104.03
C GLY A 356 92.37 -16.32 -105.31
N ALA A 357 91.34 -17.08 -105.68
CA ALA A 357 91.33 -17.86 -106.92
C ALA A 357 91.41 -16.96 -108.17
N SER A 358 90.73 -15.81 -108.17
CA SER A 358 90.82 -14.80 -109.24
C SER A 358 92.23 -14.24 -109.36
N ALA A 359 92.88 -13.92 -108.24
CA ALA A 359 94.27 -13.45 -108.22
C ALA A 359 95.23 -14.52 -108.77
N ALA A 360 95.07 -15.78 -108.38
CA ALA A 360 95.85 -16.90 -108.90
C ALA A 360 95.64 -17.08 -110.42
N ALA A 361 94.41 -16.95 -110.91
CA ALA A 361 94.12 -17.01 -112.35
C ALA A 361 94.83 -15.88 -113.12
N LYS A 362 94.83 -14.64 -112.60
CA LYS A 362 95.58 -13.52 -113.19
C LYS A 362 97.09 -13.76 -113.20
N ALA A 363 97.63 -14.35 -112.13
CA ALA A 363 99.05 -14.70 -112.05
C ALA A 363 99.41 -15.77 -113.10
N SER A 364 98.59 -16.80 -113.26
CA SER A 364 98.73 -17.82 -114.30
C SER A 364 98.65 -17.23 -115.71
N GLU A 365 97.72 -16.30 -115.97
CA GLU A 365 97.63 -15.60 -117.25
C GLU A 365 98.90 -14.79 -117.56
N THR A 366 99.45 -14.12 -116.54
CA THR A 366 100.71 -13.36 -116.66
C THR A 366 101.90 -14.30 -116.93
N ALA A 367 101.98 -15.44 -116.23
CA ALA A 367 103.01 -16.45 -116.45
C ALA A 367 102.92 -17.12 -117.83
N ALA A 368 101.70 -17.33 -118.32
CA ALA A 368 101.46 -17.82 -119.68
C ALA A 368 101.95 -16.82 -120.74
N LYS A 369 101.60 -15.52 -120.59
CA LYS A 369 102.11 -14.44 -121.44
C LYS A 369 103.64 -14.33 -121.42
N GLY A 370 104.25 -14.52 -120.25
CA GLY A 370 105.71 -14.58 -120.09
C GLY A 370 106.35 -15.78 -120.80
N SER A 371 105.75 -16.97 -120.69
CA SER A 371 106.21 -18.17 -121.40
C SER A 371 106.08 -18.01 -122.92
N GLU A 372 105.01 -17.38 -123.40
CA GLU A 372 104.80 -17.08 -124.82
C GLU A 372 105.84 -16.08 -125.37
N THR A 373 106.29 -15.13 -124.55
CA THR A 373 107.40 -14.22 -124.91
C THR A 373 108.76 -14.91 -124.89
N ALA A 374 108.99 -15.87 -124.00
CA ALA A 374 110.24 -16.65 -123.92
C ALA A 374 110.37 -17.74 -125.00
N ALA A 375 109.24 -18.21 -125.57
CA ALA A 375 109.20 -19.21 -126.63
C ALA A 375 109.34 -18.64 -128.05
N LYS A 376 109.52 -17.33 -128.20
CA LYS A 376 109.83 -16.71 -129.50
C LYS A 376 111.34 -16.82 -129.80
N PRO A 377 111.73 -17.28 -131.00
CA PRO A 377 113.11 -17.63 -131.38
C PRO A 377 114.06 -16.42 -131.48
#